data_AF-A0A151UIH7-F1
#
_entry.id   AF-A0A151UIH7-F1
#
_cell.length_a   1.000
_cell.length_b   1.000
_cell.length_c   1.000
_cell.angle_alpha   90.00
_cell.angle_beta   90.00
_cell.angle_gamma   90.00
#
_symmetry.space_group_name_H-M   'P 1'
#
loop_
_entity.id
_entity.type
_entity.pdbx_description
1 polymer ?
#
loop_
_entity_poly.entity_id
_entity_poly.type
_entity_poly.pdbx_seq_one_letter_code
_entity_poly.pdbx_strand_id
1 'polypeptide(L)'
;QFLWQSYLELLPTLPPYCFEDSQVWRSTVPLINFHIVEYHYADRVMREFGMVQHIPAPPIHLEKLHDLPLRGKDNTDWSCMHVQFVQEWQSRLHRVWTQAACDTPHLRNSSECMVWYRKHTRR
;
A
#
# COMPACT_ATOMS: atom_id res chain seq x y z
N GLN A 1 21.66 0.83 12.24
CA GLN A 1 20.53 -0.12 12.32
C GLN A 1 19.27 0.66 11.97
N PHE A 2 18.39 0.13 11.11
CA PHE A 2 17.12 0.80 10.78
C PHE A 2 16.08 0.45 11.86
N LEU A 3 15.42 1.45 12.42
CA LEU A 3 14.34 1.29 13.40
C LEU A 3 13.01 1.56 12.70
N TRP A 4 12.14 0.55 12.69
CA TRP A 4 10.76 0.71 12.21
C TRP A 4 9.93 1.26 13.37
N GLN A 5 9.36 2.46 13.21
CA GLN A 5 8.39 2.99 14.17
C GLN A 5 6.99 2.50 13.81
N SER A 6 6.26 1.96 14.77
CA SER A 6 4.92 1.45 14.53
C SER A 6 3.89 2.57 14.56
N TYR A 7 2.94 2.55 13.62
CA TYR A 7 1.75 3.40 13.66
C TYR A 7 0.94 3.20 14.94
N LEU A 8 1.05 2.05 15.61
CA LEU A 8 0.36 1.75 16.87
C LEU A 8 0.61 2.81 17.95
N GLU A 9 1.80 3.42 17.97
CA GLU A 9 2.14 4.51 18.90
C GLU A 9 1.42 5.82 18.57
N LEU A 10 1.08 6.03 17.28
CA LEU A 10 0.44 7.24 16.78
C LEU A 10 -1.09 7.13 16.78
N LEU A 11 -1.66 5.92 16.73
CA LEU A 11 -3.11 5.72 16.68
C LEU A 11 -3.85 6.53 17.77
N PRO A 12 -3.45 6.53 19.06
CA PRO A 12 -4.17 7.28 20.10
C PRO A 12 -4.23 8.79 19.88
N THR A 13 -3.39 9.35 18.99
CA THR A 13 -3.35 10.78 18.69
C THR A 13 -4.28 11.17 17.53
N LEU A 14 -4.80 10.20 16.77
CA LEU A 14 -5.65 10.46 15.62
C LEU A 14 -7.10 10.75 16.03
N PRO A 15 -7.80 11.68 15.36
CA PRO A 15 -9.23 11.88 15.53
C PRO A 15 -10.05 10.61 15.24
N PRO A 16 -11.24 10.43 15.85
CA PRO A 16 -12.08 9.25 15.63
C PRO A 16 -12.43 8.98 14.15
N TYR A 17 -12.66 10.03 13.35
CA TYR A 17 -13.00 9.87 11.92
C TYR A 17 -11.86 9.22 11.11
N CYS A 18 -10.61 9.33 11.56
CA CYS A 18 -9.50 8.66 10.88
C CYS A 18 -9.65 7.14 10.93
N PHE A 19 -10.33 6.60 11.94
CA PHE A 19 -10.53 5.17 12.10
C PHE A 19 -11.69 4.61 11.28
N GLU A 20 -12.49 5.49 10.66
CA GLU A 20 -13.49 5.09 9.68
C GLU A 20 -12.77 4.36 8.54
N ASP A 21 -13.18 3.13 8.26
CA ASP A 21 -12.53 2.22 7.30
C ASP A 21 -11.05 1.88 7.57
N SER A 22 -10.59 1.96 8.83
CA SER A 22 -9.22 1.55 9.22
C SER A 22 -8.82 0.12 8.79
N GLN A 23 -9.79 -0.74 8.51
CA GLN A 23 -9.57 -2.07 7.94
C GLN A 23 -8.84 -2.01 6.58
N VAL A 24 -9.07 -0.96 5.80
CA VAL A 24 -8.51 -0.75 4.45
C VAL A 24 -7.06 -0.28 4.48
N TRP A 25 -6.57 0.23 5.62
CA TRP A 25 -5.18 0.71 5.74
C TRP A 25 -4.15 -0.36 5.37
N ARG A 26 -4.52 -1.63 5.56
CA ARG A 26 -3.69 -2.79 5.24
C ARG A 26 -4.03 -3.45 3.91
N SER A 27 -4.81 -2.80 3.04
CA SER A 27 -5.16 -3.34 1.73
C SER A 27 -4.11 -2.99 0.67
N THR A 28 -3.76 -3.94 -0.20
CA THR A 28 -3.03 -3.60 -1.44
C THR A 28 -4.03 -3.37 -2.58
N VAL A 29 -4.31 -2.09 -2.89
CA VAL A 29 -5.41 -1.64 -3.77
C VAL A 29 -5.06 -0.35 -4.53
N PRO A 30 -5.72 -0.06 -5.67
CA PRO A 30 -5.60 1.23 -6.32
C PRO A 30 -6.35 2.34 -5.55
N LEU A 31 -5.68 3.46 -5.32
CA LEU A 31 -6.25 4.74 -4.97
C LEU A 31 -6.58 5.49 -6.27
N ILE A 32 -7.81 5.99 -6.37
CA ILE A 32 -8.34 6.57 -7.60
C ILE A 32 -8.77 8.00 -7.32
N ASN A 33 -8.25 8.96 -8.08
CA ASN A 33 -8.63 10.37 -8.02
C ASN A 33 -8.77 10.93 -9.44
N PHE A 34 -10.00 10.91 -9.97
CA PHE A 34 -10.31 11.26 -11.36
C PHE A 34 -9.44 10.49 -12.36
N HIS A 35 -8.45 11.16 -12.97
CA HIS A 35 -7.56 10.60 -13.98
C HIS A 35 -6.31 9.93 -13.39
N ILE A 36 -6.09 10.09 -12.07
CA ILE A 36 -4.93 9.57 -11.36
C ILE A 36 -5.31 8.24 -10.73
N VAL A 37 -4.48 7.22 -10.99
CA VAL A 37 -4.54 5.93 -10.32
C VAL A 37 -3.15 5.67 -9.74
N GLU A 38 -3.07 5.45 -8.44
CA GLU A 38 -1.83 5.05 -7.75
C GLU A 38 -2.11 3.82 -6.89
N TYR A 39 -1.15 2.93 -6.70
CA TYR A 39 -1.35 1.76 -5.85
C TYR A 39 -0.88 2.00 -4.42
N HIS A 40 -1.78 1.77 -3.47
CA HIS A 40 -1.44 1.60 -2.06
C HIS A 40 -0.84 0.21 -1.86
N TYR A 41 0.44 0.12 -1.49
CA TYR A 41 1.17 -1.14 -1.28
C TYR A 41 1.38 -1.41 0.21
N ALA A 42 0.27 -1.69 0.91
CA ALA A 42 0.34 -2.00 2.34
C ALA A 42 1.34 -3.14 2.64
N ASP A 43 1.45 -4.14 1.76
CA ASP A 43 2.37 -5.28 1.90
C ASP A 43 3.82 -4.89 2.12
N ARG A 44 4.24 -3.67 1.75
CA ARG A 44 5.62 -3.18 1.91
C ARG A 44 5.93 -2.59 3.28
N VAL A 45 4.91 -2.30 4.07
CA VAL A 45 5.01 -1.57 5.35
C VAL A 45 4.31 -2.29 6.49
N MET A 46 4.22 -3.62 6.42
CA MET A 46 3.54 -4.46 7.42
C MET A 46 4.09 -4.26 8.84
N ARG A 47 5.36 -3.88 8.97
CA ARG A 47 6.02 -3.56 10.25
C ARG A 47 5.41 -2.37 10.95
N GLU A 48 4.98 -1.35 10.20
CA GLU A 48 4.38 -0.16 10.79
C GLU A 48 3.04 -0.52 11.45
N PHE A 49 2.35 -1.54 10.94
CA PHE A 49 1.15 -2.13 11.54
C PHE A 49 1.43 -3.21 12.60
N GLY A 50 2.68 -3.38 13.04
CA GLY A 50 3.06 -4.38 14.05
C GLY A 50 3.05 -5.83 13.55
N MET A 51 3.09 -6.06 12.24
CA MET A 51 3.05 -7.40 11.64
C MET A 51 4.40 -7.82 11.05
N VAL A 52 4.53 -9.12 10.76
CA VAL A 52 5.71 -9.68 10.08
C VAL A 52 5.78 -9.18 8.63
N GLN A 53 6.96 -8.71 8.23
CA GLN A 53 7.25 -8.28 6.85
C GLN A 53 7.69 -9.47 6.00
N HIS A 54 6.94 -9.75 4.94
CA HIS A 54 7.32 -10.71 3.90
C HIS A 54 8.02 -9.97 2.74
N ILE A 55 8.54 -10.74 1.77
CA ILE A 55 9.09 -10.16 0.55
C ILE A 55 7.94 -9.52 -0.24
N PRO A 56 7.97 -8.21 -0.53
CA PRO A 56 6.87 -7.55 -1.21
C PRO A 56 6.62 -8.09 -2.60
N ALA A 57 5.37 -8.02 -3.05
CA ALA A 57 5.04 -8.31 -4.43
C ALA A 57 5.70 -7.27 -5.37
N PRO A 58 6.06 -7.67 -6.61
CA PRO A 58 6.50 -6.73 -7.63
C PRO A 58 5.47 -5.60 -7.80
N PRO A 59 5.92 -4.34 -7.98
CA PRO A 59 4.99 -3.24 -8.21
C PRO A 59 4.19 -3.48 -9.50
N ILE A 60 2.92 -3.10 -9.46
CA ILE A 60 2.08 -3.03 -10.65
C ILE A 60 2.52 -1.78 -11.41
N HIS A 61 2.84 -1.99 -12.67
CA HIS A 61 3.41 -0.95 -13.52
C HIS A 61 2.30 -0.12 -14.17
N LEU A 62 2.12 1.12 -13.70
CA LEU A 62 1.07 2.03 -14.17
C LEU A 62 1.55 3.00 -15.25
N GLU A 63 2.71 2.78 -15.88
CA GLU A 63 3.30 3.72 -16.86
C GLU A 63 2.30 4.25 -17.89
N LYS A 64 1.47 3.37 -18.45
CA LYS A 64 0.46 3.75 -19.44
C LYS A 64 -0.59 4.73 -18.92
N LEU A 65 -0.82 4.83 -17.60
CA LEU A 65 -1.74 5.77 -16.97
C LEU A 65 -1.06 7.10 -16.68
N HIS A 66 0.20 7.09 -16.24
CA HIS A 66 0.94 8.31 -15.90
C HIS A 66 1.29 9.14 -17.15
N ASP A 67 1.43 8.49 -18.30
CA ASP A 67 1.72 9.17 -19.56
C ASP A 67 0.46 9.70 -20.29
N LEU A 68 -0.74 9.56 -19.69
CA LEU A 68 -1.97 9.99 -20.34
C LEU A 68 -2.04 11.52 -20.41
N PRO A 69 -2.12 12.12 -21.62
CA PRO A 69 -2.38 13.54 -21.74
C PRO A 69 -3.83 13.83 -21.34
N LEU A 70 -4.01 14.90 -20.54
CA LEU A 70 -5.32 15.38 -20.09
C LEU A 70 -5.92 16.45 -21.02
N ARG A 71 -5.14 16.96 -21.97
CA ARG A 71 -5.61 17.95 -22.94
C ARG A 71 -6.73 17.35 -23.81
N GLY A 72 -7.89 18.01 -23.83
CA GLY A 72 -9.07 17.57 -24.59
C GLY A 72 -9.85 16.41 -23.95
N LYS A 73 -9.66 16.16 -22.65
CA LYS A 73 -10.34 15.10 -21.89
C LYS A 73 -11.30 15.60 -20.81
N ASP A 74 -11.74 16.85 -20.93
CA ASP A 74 -12.70 17.54 -20.07
C ASP A 74 -14.06 16.80 -19.94
N ASN A 75 -14.46 16.03 -20.96
CA ASN A 75 -15.68 15.20 -20.94
C ASN A 75 -15.40 13.68 -20.87
N THR A 76 -14.23 13.27 -20.38
CA THR A 76 -13.92 11.85 -20.23
C THR A 76 -14.62 11.26 -19.01
N ASP A 77 -15.38 10.18 -19.22
CA ASP A 77 -15.89 9.36 -18.13
C ASP A 77 -14.75 8.50 -17.56
N TRP A 78 -14.08 9.04 -16.54
CA TRP A 78 -12.98 8.37 -15.84
C TRP A 78 -13.45 7.12 -15.08
N SER A 79 -14.72 7.03 -14.69
CA SER A 79 -15.26 5.84 -14.02
C SER A 79 -15.32 4.64 -14.96
N CYS A 80 -15.71 4.88 -16.23
CA CYS A 80 -15.68 3.89 -17.29
C CYS A 80 -14.24 3.56 -17.70
N MET A 81 -13.38 4.57 -17.88
CA MET A 81 -11.97 4.36 -18.22
C MET A 81 -11.27 3.49 -17.16
N HIS A 82 -11.42 3.83 -15.88
CA HIS A 82 -10.78 3.12 -14.78
C HIS A 82 -11.60 1.96 -14.22
N VAL A 83 -12.55 1.40 -14.98
CA VAL A 83 -13.48 0.36 -14.48
C VAL A 83 -12.77 -0.81 -13.79
N GLN A 84 -11.62 -1.24 -14.31
CA GLN A 84 -10.82 -2.30 -13.68
C GLN A 84 -10.35 -1.89 -12.27
N PHE A 85 -9.83 -0.68 -12.09
CA PHE A 85 -9.36 -0.18 -10.80
C PHE A 85 -10.52 0.07 -9.84
N VAL A 86 -11.66 0.53 -10.36
CA VAL A 86 -12.89 0.69 -9.57
C VAL A 86 -13.34 -0.66 -9.02
N GLN A 87 -13.32 -1.72 -9.81
CA GLN A 87 -13.65 -3.08 -9.35
C GLN A 87 -12.64 -3.58 -8.30
N GLU A 88 -11.35 -3.31 -8.49
CA GLU A 88 -10.32 -3.64 -7.51
C GLU A 88 -10.52 -2.88 -6.18
N TRP A 89 -10.87 -1.59 -6.24
CA TRP A 89 -11.20 -0.79 -5.06
C TRP A 89 -12.47 -1.28 -4.36
N GLN A 90 -13.50 -1.68 -5.11
CA GLN A 90 -14.71 -2.26 -4.51
C GLN A 90 -14.42 -3.57 -3.76
N SER A 91 -13.42 -4.33 -4.21
CA SER A 91 -12.97 -5.55 -3.52
C SER A 91 -11.92 -5.31 -2.42
N ARG A 92 -11.65 -4.06 -2.02
CA ARG A 92 -10.56 -3.70 -1.09
C ARG A 92 -10.49 -4.47 0.22
N LEU A 93 -11.64 -4.84 0.79
CA LEU A 93 -11.71 -5.60 2.04
C LEU A 93 -11.21 -7.04 1.90
N HIS A 94 -11.28 -7.62 0.70
CA HIS A 94 -10.72 -8.95 0.41
C HIS A 94 -9.20 -8.92 0.19
N ARG A 95 -8.61 -7.72 0.08
CA ARG A 95 -7.18 -7.51 -0.21
C ARG A 95 -6.41 -6.99 1.00
N VAL A 96 -7.03 -7.06 2.18
CA VAL A 96 -6.44 -6.70 3.47
C VAL A 96 -5.43 -7.77 3.87
N TRP A 97 -4.21 -7.34 4.21
CA TRP A 97 -3.19 -8.24 4.73
C TRP A 97 -3.43 -8.59 6.20
N THR A 98 -3.53 -9.89 6.48
CA THR A 98 -3.74 -10.46 7.83
C THR A 98 -2.54 -11.31 8.26
N GLN A 99 -1.38 -10.69 8.37
CA GLN A 99 -0.17 -11.39 8.81
C GLN A 99 -0.10 -11.53 10.33
N ALA A 100 0.73 -12.47 10.80
CA ALA A 100 1.00 -12.64 12.22
C ALA A 100 1.59 -11.36 12.82
N ALA A 101 1.21 -11.08 14.06
CA ALA A 101 1.85 -10.04 14.86
C ALA A 101 3.36 -10.31 14.95
N CYS A 102 4.16 -9.26 14.99
CA CYS A 102 5.59 -9.39 15.15
C CYS A 102 6.03 -9.02 16.56
N ASP A 103 6.52 -10.03 17.28
CA ASP A 103 7.00 -9.87 18.67
C ASP A 103 8.34 -9.14 18.79
N THR A 104 8.95 -8.77 17.67
CA THR A 104 10.27 -8.14 17.66
C THR A 104 10.21 -6.74 17.05
N PRO A 105 10.68 -5.70 17.75
CA PRO A 105 10.69 -4.32 17.23
C PRO A 105 11.75 -4.12 16.14
N HIS A 106 12.76 -5.01 16.05
CA HIS A 106 13.82 -4.93 15.06
C HIS A 106 13.65 -5.96 13.94
N LEU A 107 13.79 -5.52 12.70
CA LEU A 107 13.85 -6.41 11.56
C LEU A 107 15.23 -7.09 11.54
N ARG A 108 15.26 -8.38 11.84
CA ARG A 108 16.52 -9.15 11.89
C ARG A 108 17.24 -9.07 10.55
N ASN A 109 18.55 -8.87 10.60
CA ASN A 109 19.41 -8.84 9.41
C ASN A 109 19.34 -10.13 8.58
N SER A 110 19.01 -11.26 9.21
CA SER A 110 18.85 -12.57 8.59
C SER A 110 17.43 -12.86 8.11
N SER A 111 16.46 -11.94 8.30
CA SER A 111 15.11 -12.13 7.79
C SER A 111 15.11 -12.14 6.26
N GLU A 112 14.25 -12.97 5.67
CA GLU A 112 14.13 -13.09 4.22
C GLU A 112 13.90 -11.72 3.55
N CYS A 113 13.06 -10.88 4.15
CA CYS A 113 12.84 -9.51 3.69
C CYS A 113 14.13 -8.67 3.68
N MET A 114 14.97 -8.72 4.74
CA MET A 114 16.21 -7.93 4.77
C MET A 114 17.27 -8.45 3.82
N VAL A 115 17.34 -9.79 3.64
CA VAL A 115 18.21 -10.41 2.64
C VAL A 115 17.78 -9.98 1.24
N TRP A 116 16.48 -10.06 0.94
CA TRP A 116 15.92 -9.61 -0.32
C TRP A 116 16.18 -8.11 -0.56
N TYR A 117 15.91 -7.26 0.44
CA TYR A 117 16.11 -5.82 0.36
C TYR A 117 17.56 -5.49 -0.04
N ARG A 118 18.54 -6.04 0.67
CA ARG A 118 19.97 -5.82 0.39
C ARG A 118 20.40 -6.28 -1.00
N LYS A 119 19.74 -7.30 -1.57
CA LYS A 119 20.02 -7.80 -2.91
C LYS A 119 19.45 -6.88 -4.00
N HIS A 120 18.32 -6.21 -3.74
CA HIS A 120 17.57 -5.47 -4.75
C HIS A 120 17.70 -3.94 -4.65
N THR A 121 18.09 -3.41 -3.48
CA THR A 121 18.45 -2.00 -3.34
C THR A 121 19.94 -1.83 -3.58
N ARG A 122 20.32 -1.03 -4.57
CA ARG A 122 21.72 -0.67 -4.83
C ARG A 122 22.26 0.15 -3.63
N ARG A 123 23.50 -0.12 -3.23
CA ARG A 123 24.26 0.78 -2.37
C ARG A 123 24.81 1.94 -3.19
#